data_AF-A0A5N5K714-F1
#
_entry.id   AF-A0A5N5K714-F1
#
_cell.length_a   1.000
_cell.length_b   1.000
_cell.length_c   1.000
_cell.angle_alpha   90.00
_cell.angle_beta   90.00
_cell.angle_gamma   90.00
#
_symmetry.space_group_name_H-M   'P 1'
#
loop_
_entity.id
_entity.type
_entity.pdbx_description
1 polymer ?
#
loop_
_entity_poly.entity_id
_entity_poly.type
_entity_poly.pdbx_seq_one_letter_code
_entity_poly.pdbx_strand_id
1 'polypeptide(L)'
;MTIIYPLCQYVRRFSIFIPPVCCSTEFVCLSCDFSLDRALFKALKHGKSYRNLVAGNLFKMDTPDQRANGAKYECLLFDMDDTLYPMSLGLNLACRKNIEEFMLRKLHIEESEIPKMCLELYREYGTTMAGLKVLGYEFDDDEFHAFVHGRLPYETLKPDPVLRNLLLSLPQRKIIFTNADKAHASEVLKRIGLEDCFEGIICFETLNPPLETAKNMDGLDNDAVIAAGEPEPCEFDGTAATGRKKILDNGTSSSKSRILCKPSLEAIEAAIKIANMDPNKTIFFDDSARNIASGKAAGLHTVIVGSSVLVPGADHGLRSISNIKEAIAELWEDEGEQTEQVIPSTAVETVVLA
;
A
#
# COMPACT_ATOMS: atom_id res chain seq x y z
N MET A 1 30.65 22.65 -53.75
CA MET A 1 29.79 22.75 -52.55
C MET A 1 30.74 22.94 -51.37
N THR A 2 31.07 24.14 -50.88
CA THR A 2 30.33 25.43 -50.95
C THR A 2 29.02 25.26 -50.13
N ILE A 3 28.80 25.89 -48.96
CA ILE A 3 29.57 26.98 -48.31
C ILE A 3 29.16 27.22 -46.81
N ILE A 4 30.07 27.83 -46.02
CA ILE A 4 29.86 28.69 -44.80
C ILE A 4 29.52 28.09 -43.39
N TYR A 5 30.42 28.41 -42.44
CA TYR A 5 30.35 28.48 -40.95
C TYR A 5 29.92 29.91 -40.51
N PRO A 6 29.49 30.26 -39.26
CA PRO A 6 30.30 30.05 -38.03
C PRO A 6 29.61 30.05 -36.64
N LEU A 7 30.45 30.01 -35.59
CA LEU A 7 30.17 30.18 -34.16
C LEU A 7 29.56 31.55 -33.80
N CYS A 8 28.95 31.63 -32.61
CA CYS A 8 29.16 32.79 -31.72
C CYS A 8 29.17 32.41 -30.23
N GLN A 9 30.03 33.09 -29.45
CA GLN A 9 30.15 32.99 -27.98
C GLN A 9 29.48 34.19 -27.30
N TYR A 10 29.21 34.09 -25.99
CA TYR A 10 29.29 35.08 -24.88
C TYR A 10 28.22 34.72 -23.83
N VAL A 11 28.50 34.31 -22.57
CA VAL A 11 29.31 34.88 -21.46
C VAL A 11 28.60 36.02 -20.68
N ARG A 12 28.07 35.62 -19.50
CA ARG A 12 27.84 36.38 -18.24
C ARG A 12 26.99 37.67 -18.24
N ARG A 13 25.96 37.68 -17.36
CA ARG A 13 25.96 38.56 -16.18
C ARG A 13 24.97 38.13 -15.08
N PHE A 14 25.39 38.33 -13.83
CA PHE A 14 24.52 38.36 -12.64
C PHE A 14 23.51 39.52 -12.73
N SER A 15 22.33 39.34 -12.13
CA SER A 15 21.66 40.39 -11.35
C SER A 15 20.66 39.79 -10.36
N ILE A 16 20.75 40.24 -9.11
CA ILE A 16 19.82 39.97 -8.00
C ILE A 16 18.57 40.82 -8.18
N PHE A 17 17.38 40.31 -7.86
CA PHE A 17 16.19 41.17 -7.72
C PHE A 17 15.28 40.80 -6.53
N ILE A 18 15.22 41.72 -5.58
CA ILE A 18 14.37 41.84 -4.38
C ILE A 18 14.09 43.35 -4.30
N PRO A 19 12.83 43.85 -4.38
CA PRO A 19 11.81 43.75 -3.31
C PRO A 19 10.39 43.43 -3.87
N PRO A 20 9.26 43.44 -3.11
CA PRO A 20 9.09 43.92 -1.73
C PRO A 20 8.28 43.05 -0.73
N VAL A 21 8.69 43.20 0.53
CA VAL A 21 7.87 43.04 1.72
C VAL A 21 6.68 44.01 1.67
N CYS A 22 5.45 43.52 1.84
CA CYS A 22 4.34 44.34 2.31
C CYS A 22 3.97 43.92 3.74
N CYS A 23 4.30 44.79 4.69
CA CYS A 23 3.79 44.71 6.04
C CYS A 23 2.45 45.46 6.07
N SER A 24 1.35 44.74 6.22
CA SER A 24 0.05 45.31 6.54
C SER A 24 -0.65 44.40 7.52
N THR A 25 -0.78 44.89 8.75
CA THR A 25 -1.57 44.30 9.82
C THR A 25 -3.05 44.22 9.44
N GLU A 26 -3.67 43.04 9.55
CA GLU A 26 -5.02 42.93 10.12
C GLU A 26 -5.35 41.51 10.57
N PHE A 27 -6.06 41.42 11.69
CA PHE A 27 -6.53 40.18 12.30
C PHE A 27 -7.78 39.69 11.56
N VAL A 28 -7.80 38.42 11.13
CA VAL A 28 -8.99 37.56 11.32
C VAL A 28 -8.51 36.17 11.73
N CYS A 29 -8.99 35.68 12.87
CA CYS A 29 -8.71 34.36 13.40
C CYS A 29 -10.03 33.58 13.50
N LEU A 30 -10.18 32.55 12.67
CA LEU A 30 -11.18 31.48 12.70
C LEU A 30 -10.72 30.42 11.68
N SER A 31 -10.71 29.11 11.94
CA SER A 31 -10.85 28.37 13.20
C SER A 31 -10.37 26.94 12.96
N CYS A 32 -9.28 26.52 13.60
CA CYS A 32 -8.83 25.12 13.57
C CYS A 32 -9.48 24.35 14.73
N ASP A 33 -10.41 23.46 14.43
CA ASP A 33 -11.03 22.59 15.44
C ASP A 33 -10.05 21.46 15.86
N PHE A 34 -9.26 21.74 16.89
CA PHE A 34 -8.57 20.70 17.65
C PHE A 34 -9.53 20.08 18.66
N SER A 35 -9.93 18.82 18.44
CA SER A 35 -10.66 18.02 19.42
C SER A 35 -9.77 17.68 20.62
N LEU A 36 -9.68 18.61 21.56
CA LEU A 36 -8.93 18.46 22.81
C LEU A 36 -9.71 17.61 23.82
N ASP A 37 -9.01 16.64 24.39
CA ASP A 37 -9.54 15.65 25.34
C ASP A 37 -10.27 16.31 26.54
N ARG A 38 -11.47 15.78 26.86
CA ARG A 38 -12.29 16.13 28.02
C ARG A 38 -11.54 16.06 29.36
N ALA A 39 -10.44 15.31 29.44
CA ALA A 39 -9.56 15.28 30.62
C ALA A 39 -8.94 16.65 30.94
N LEU A 40 -8.50 17.42 29.93
CA LEU A 40 -7.75 18.67 30.13
C LEU A 40 -8.63 19.77 30.73
N PHE A 41 -9.89 19.86 30.29
CA PHE A 41 -10.86 20.85 30.78
C PHE A 41 -11.22 20.66 32.26
N LYS A 42 -11.03 19.44 32.80
CA LYS A 42 -11.30 19.11 34.21
C LYS A 42 -10.19 19.64 35.16
N ALA A 43 -8.96 19.78 34.67
CA ALA A 43 -7.82 20.25 35.46
C ALA A 43 -7.85 21.79 35.70
N LEU A 44 -8.36 22.55 34.74
CA LEU A 44 -8.38 24.02 34.79
C LEU A 44 -9.40 24.62 35.78
N LYS A 45 -10.32 23.80 36.34
CA LYS A 45 -11.37 24.26 37.26
C LYS A 45 -10.90 24.47 38.72
N HIS A 46 -9.62 24.21 39.02
CA HIS A 46 -9.06 24.27 40.39
C HIS A 46 -7.79 25.13 40.53
N GLY A 47 -7.70 26.23 39.78
CA GLY A 47 -6.94 27.42 40.20
C GLY A 47 -5.43 27.25 40.46
N LYS A 48 -4.74 26.36 39.72
CA LYS A 48 -3.28 26.22 39.82
C LYS A 48 -2.56 27.11 38.81
N SER A 49 -1.59 27.87 39.30
CA SER A 49 -0.82 28.86 38.53
C SER A 49 0.03 28.21 37.43
N TYR A 50 0.00 28.80 36.23
CA TYR A 50 0.60 28.28 35.00
C TYR A 50 2.16 28.33 34.95
N ARG A 51 2.83 28.61 36.06
CA ARG A 51 4.30 28.83 36.11
C ARG A 51 5.15 27.65 36.58
N ASN A 52 4.55 26.56 37.06
CA ASN A 52 5.27 25.35 37.52
C ASN A 52 4.92 24.08 36.74
N LEU A 53 4.43 24.20 35.50
CA LEU A 53 4.10 23.06 34.62
C LEU A 53 4.79 23.15 33.24
N VAL A 54 5.86 23.96 33.16
CA VAL A 54 6.73 24.13 31.97
C VAL A 54 8.19 23.87 32.36
N ALA A 55 8.41 22.79 33.10
CA ALA A 55 9.72 22.29 33.52
C ALA A 55 9.74 20.75 33.40
N GLY A 56 9.55 20.29 32.18
CA GLY A 56 9.34 18.90 31.80
C GLY A 56 8.53 18.85 30.51
N ASN A 57 9.10 18.27 29.45
CA ASN A 57 8.54 18.24 28.09
C ASN A 57 8.32 19.63 27.47
N LEU A 58 9.43 20.37 27.30
CA LEU A 58 9.51 21.29 26.17
C LEU A 58 9.47 20.44 24.89
N PHE A 59 8.31 20.41 24.22
CA PHE A 59 8.20 19.89 22.87
C PHE A 59 9.22 20.63 22.01
N LYS A 60 10.20 19.89 21.47
CA LYS A 60 10.89 20.37 20.28
C LYS A 60 9.83 20.48 19.21
N MET A 61 9.60 21.68 18.70
CA MET A 61 9.05 21.83 17.36
C MET A 61 10.18 21.37 16.45
N ASP A 62 10.20 20.08 16.13
CA ASP A 62 11.10 19.58 15.11
C ASP A 62 10.69 20.28 13.80
N THR A 63 11.62 21.11 13.31
CA THR A 63 11.60 21.65 11.95
C THR A 63 11.32 20.52 10.97
N PRO A 64 10.62 20.76 9.83
CA PRO A 64 10.40 19.71 8.84
C PRO A 64 11.73 19.05 8.53
N ASP A 65 11.83 17.76 8.88
CA ASP A 65 13.12 17.06 8.90
C ASP A 65 13.66 17.06 7.48
N GLN A 66 14.76 17.78 7.26
CA GLN A 66 15.42 17.87 5.96
C GLN A 66 16.23 16.60 5.70
N ARG A 67 15.60 15.43 5.89
CA ARG A 67 15.98 14.17 5.25
C ARG A 67 15.56 14.19 3.78
N ALA A 68 16.09 15.17 3.04
CA ALA A 68 16.60 14.87 1.71
C ALA A 68 17.92 14.08 1.87
N ASN A 69 17.86 12.95 2.59
CA ASN A 69 19.00 12.10 2.80
C ASN A 69 19.27 11.38 1.47
N GLY A 70 20.53 11.31 1.05
CA GLY A 70 20.94 10.50 -0.08
C GLY A 70 20.80 9.03 0.26
N ALA A 71 19.58 8.52 0.21
CA ALA A 71 19.23 7.13 0.43
C ALA A 71 18.39 6.68 -0.77
N LYS A 72 18.90 5.67 -1.47
CA LYS A 72 18.34 5.15 -2.73
C LYS A 72 16.87 4.74 -2.60
N TYR A 73 16.48 4.23 -1.43
CA TYR A 73 15.10 3.89 -1.10
C TYR A 73 14.70 4.51 0.25
N GLU A 74 13.46 4.97 0.31
CA GLU A 74 12.85 5.61 1.48
C GLU A 74 11.82 4.70 2.15
N CYS A 75 11.20 3.80 1.38
CA CYS A 75 10.12 2.93 1.84
C CYS A 75 10.30 1.48 1.38
N LEU A 76 9.88 0.55 2.24
CA LEU A 76 9.87 -0.89 2.00
C LEU A 76 8.45 -1.41 2.23
N LEU A 77 7.87 -2.02 1.21
CA LEU A 77 6.52 -2.51 1.16
C LEU A 77 6.57 -4.04 1.19
N PHE A 78 5.96 -4.66 2.20
CA PHE A 78 6.02 -6.10 2.41
C PHE A 78 4.63 -6.70 2.30
N ASP A 79 4.48 -7.69 1.43
CA ASP A 79 3.46 -8.70 1.65
C ASP A 79 3.71 -9.46 2.97
N MET A 80 2.66 -10.11 3.49
CA MET A 80 2.69 -10.79 4.78
C MET A 80 2.69 -12.30 4.65
N ASP A 81 1.75 -12.83 3.87
CA ASP A 81 1.35 -14.24 3.90
C ASP A 81 2.27 -15.06 2.98
N ASP A 82 2.87 -16.13 3.50
CA ASP A 82 3.95 -16.88 2.84
C ASP A 82 5.24 -16.05 2.53
N THR A 83 5.23 -14.74 2.81
CA THR A 83 6.35 -13.77 2.66
C THR A 83 7.12 -13.53 3.98
N LEU A 84 6.45 -13.10 5.06
CA LEU A 84 7.08 -12.84 6.37
C LEU A 84 7.26 -14.10 7.22
N TYR A 85 6.59 -15.17 6.85
CA TYR A 85 6.75 -16.51 7.40
C TYR A 85 6.70 -17.51 6.24
N PRO A 86 7.36 -18.68 6.33
CA PRO A 86 7.49 -19.55 5.17
C PRO A 86 6.19 -20.31 4.87
N MET A 87 5.89 -20.46 3.58
CA MET A 87 4.77 -21.26 3.05
C MET A 87 4.65 -22.68 3.64
N SER A 88 5.77 -23.26 4.09
CA SER A 88 5.81 -24.59 4.72
C SER A 88 5.03 -24.70 6.04
N LEU A 89 4.61 -23.59 6.66
CA LEU A 89 3.69 -23.61 7.80
C LEU A 89 2.26 -24.00 7.42
N GLY A 90 1.88 -23.91 6.14
CA GLY A 90 0.59 -24.39 5.63
C GLY A 90 -0.63 -23.56 6.03
N LEU A 91 -0.44 -22.31 6.50
CA LEU A 91 -1.55 -21.37 6.75
C LEU A 91 -2.38 -21.16 5.48
N ASN A 92 -1.73 -21.04 4.32
CA ASN A 92 -2.41 -20.91 3.02
C ASN A 92 -3.32 -22.11 2.68
N LEU A 93 -2.95 -23.33 3.06
CA LEU A 93 -3.73 -24.55 2.87
C LEU A 93 -4.92 -24.61 3.84
N ALA A 94 -4.74 -24.15 5.08
CA ALA A 94 -5.84 -23.98 6.02
C ALA A 94 -6.83 -22.89 5.55
N CYS A 95 -6.31 -21.75 5.06
CA CYS A 95 -7.12 -20.67 4.48
C CYS A 95 -7.93 -21.18 3.30
N ARG A 96 -7.31 -21.87 2.34
CA ARG A 96 -8.00 -22.48 1.19
C ARG A 96 -9.13 -23.41 1.64
N LYS A 97 -8.89 -24.33 2.57
CA LYS A 97 -9.93 -25.23 3.11
C LYS A 97 -11.09 -24.46 3.74
N ASN A 98 -10.80 -23.37 4.46
CA ASN A 98 -11.84 -22.55 5.07
C ASN A 98 -12.66 -21.79 4.01
N ILE A 99 -12.06 -21.35 2.89
CA ILE A 99 -12.77 -20.77 1.74
C ILE A 99 -13.65 -21.82 1.06
N GLU A 100 -13.11 -23.01 0.78
CA GLU A 100 -13.85 -24.13 0.18
C GLU A 100 -15.06 -24.52 1.05
N GLU A 101 -14.89 -24.60 2.36
CA GLU A 101 -15.98 -24.85 3.32
C GLU A 101 -17.03 -23.71 3.35
N PHE A 102 -16.61 -22.45 3.18
CA PHE A 102 -17.55 -21.32 3.09
C PHE A 102 -18.40 -21.43 1.82
N MET A 103 -17.76 -21.68 0.68
CA MET A 103 -18.45 -21.87 -0.60
C MET A 103 -19.48 -23.01 -0.54
N LEU A 104 -19.13 -24.13 0.09
CA LEU A 104 -20.03 -25.27 0.27
C LEU A 104 -21.19 -24.96 1.23
N ARG A 105 -20.90 -24.40 2.41
CA ARG A 105 -21.89 -24.31 3.51
C ARG A 105 -22.70 -23.02 3.54
N LYS A 106 -22.14 -21.91 3.08
CA LYS A 106 -22.76 -20.57 3.12
C LYS A 106 -23.30 -20.14 1.77
N LEU A 107 -22.61 -20.49 0.68
CA LEU A 107 -23.03 -20.15 -0.68
C LEU A 107 -23.73 -21.31 -1.42
N HIS A 108 -23.76 -22.51 -0.81
CA HIS A 108 -24.39 -23.72 -1.35
C HIS A 108 -23.90 -24.10 -2.76
N ILE A 109 -22.63 -23.84 -3.03
CA ILE A 109 -21.94 -24.24 -4.27
C ILE A 109 -21.67 -25.75 -4.22
N GLU A 110 -21.76 -26.42 -5.36
CA GLU A 110 -21.58 -27.87 -5.48
C GLU A 110 -20.12 -28.28 -5.20
N GLU A 111 -19.92 -29.35 -4.42
CA GLU A 111 -18.60 -29.71 -3.85
C GLU A 111 -17.55 -30.02 -4.93
N SER A 112 -17.94 -30.63 -6.06
CA SER A 112 -17.01 -30.94 -7.15
C SER A 112 -16.57 -29.72 -7.97
N GLU A 113 -17.37 -28.64 -8.01
CA GLU A 113 -17.04 -27.39 -8.70
C GLU A 113 -16.07 -26.49 -7.88
N ILE A 114 -16.17 -26.53 -6.54
CA ILE A 114 -15.47 -25.61 -5.63
C ILE A 114 -13.95 -25.51 -5.87
N PRO A 115 -13.16 -26.61 -5.96
CA PRO A 115 -11.71 -26.51 -6.11
C PRO A 115 -11.29 -25.84 -7.42
N LYS A 116 -12.05 -26.09 -8.49
CA LYS A 116 -11.83 -25.48 -9.80
C LYS A 116 -12.18 -23.99 -9.75
N MET A 117 -13.34 -23.63 -9.19
CA MET A 117 -13.74 -22.23 -9.01
C MET A 117 -12.73 -21.45 -8.17
N CYS A 118 -12.22 -22.01 -7.07
CA CYS A 118 -11.20 -21.35 -6.25
C CYS A 118 -9.95 -20.98 -7.06
N LEU A 119 -9.46 -21.89 -7.91
CA LEU A 119 -8.29 -21.66 -8.75
C LEU A 119 -8.55 -20.63 -9.85
N GLU A 120 -9.69 -20.71 -10.53
CA GLU A 120 -10.06 -19.78 -11.61
C GLU A 120 -10.26 -18.36 -11.05
N LEU A 121 -11.01 -18.22 -9.95
CA LEU A 121 -11.26 -16.93 -9.31
C LEU A 121 -9.98 -16.31 -8.72
N TYR A 122 -9.13 -17.11 -8.07
CA TYR A 122 -7.81 -16.64 -7.60
C TYR A 122 -6.93 -16.15 -8.76
N ARG A 123 -6.94 -16.86 -9.90
CA ARG A 123 -6.15 -16.52 -11.09
C ARG A 123 -6.60 -15.22 -11.76
N GLU A 124 -7.92 -15.00 -11.86
CA GLU A 124 -8.51 -13.87 -12.58
C GLU A 124 -8.69 -12.61 -11.72
N TYR A 125 -9.11 -12.77 -10.46
CA TYR A 125 -9.49 -11.67 -9.57
C TYR A 125 -8.50 -11.41 -8.42
N GLY A 126 -7.46 -12.24 -8.27
CA GLY A 126 -6.44 -12.10 -7.23
C GLY A 126 -6.81 -12.75 -5.89
N THR A 127 -8.10 -12.76 -5.53
CA THR A 127 -8.64 -13.54 -4.40
C THR A 127 -9.94 -14.26 -4.81
N THR A 128 -10.24 -15.38 -4.16
CA THR A 128 -11.53 -16.08 -4.37
C THR A 128 -12.71 -15.19 -3.97
N MET A 129 -12.57 -14.41 -2.89
CA MET A 129 -13.59 -13.47 -2.41
C MET A 129 -13.95 -12.40 -3.45
N ALA A 130 -12.94 -11.75 -4.05
CA ALA A 130 -13.14 -10.76 -5.11
C ALA A 130 -13.88 -11.36 -6.30
N GLY A 131 -13.49 -12.57 -6.72
CA GLY A 131 -14.17 -13.31 -7.79
C GLY A 131 -15.62 -13.67 -7.47
N LEU A 132 -15.90 -14.16 -6.25
CA LEU A 132 -17.26 -14.47 -5.81
C LEU A 132 -18.18 -13.24 -5.84
N LYS A 133 -17.69 -12.08 -5.37
CA LYS A 133 -18.46 -10.82 -5.43
C LYS A 133 -18.72 -10.36 -6.86
N VAL A 134 -17.75 -10.51 -7.77
CA VAL A 134 -17.95 -10.21 -9.21
C VAL A 134 -18.97 -11.16 -9.86
N LEU A 135 -18.99 -12.44 -9.48
CA LEU A 135 -20.01 -13.40 -9.91
C LEU A 135 -21.40 -13.14 -9.30
N GLY A 136 -21.56 -12.13 -8.43
CA GLY A 136 -22.83 -11.73 -7.84
C GLY A 136 -23.23 -12.49 -6.57
N TYR A 137 -22.32 -13.26 -5.95
CA TYR A 137 -22.59 -13.86 -4.64
C TYR A 137 -22.66 -12.76 -3.56
N GLU A 138 -23.75 -12.75 -2.81
CA GLU A 138 -23.97 -11.83 -1.70
C GLU A 138 -23.67 -12.52 -0.36
N PHE A 139 -22.74 -11.92 0.38
CA PHE A 139 -22.38 -12.27 1.74
C PHE A 139 -21.72 -11.05 2.40
N ASP A 140 -21.67 -11.03 3.73
CA ASP A 140 -20.99 -9.99 4.49
C ASP A 140 -19.46 -10.21 4.49
N ASP A 141 -18.69 -9.13 4.35
CA ASP A 141 -17.23 -9.20 4.20
C ASP A 141 -16.54 -9.59 5.52
N ASP A 142 -17.05 -9.10 6.65
CA ASP A 142 -16.54 -9.43 7.98
C ASP A 142 -16.92 -10.87 8.36
N GLU A 143 -18.13 -11.35 7.99
CA GLU A 143 -18.51 -12.76 8.14
C GLU A 143 -17.58 -13.69 7.34
N PHE A 144 -17.23 -13.32 6.10
CA PHE A 144 -16.29 -14.10 5.29
C PHE A 144 -14.91 -14.17 5.95
N HIS A 145 -14.34 -13.03 6.35
CA HIS A 145 -13.03 -12.99 7.00
C HIS A 145 -13.02 -13.69 8.37
N ALA A 146 -14.04 -13.52 9.20
CA ALA A 146 -14.18 -14.23 10.47
C ALA A 146 -14.27 -15.76 10.26
N PHE A 147 -14.93 -16.22 9.19
CA PHE A 147 -15.02 -17.64 8.87
C PHE A 147 -13.73 -18.19 8.24
N VAL A 148 -13.03 -17.41 7.40
CA VAL A 148 -11.84 -17.85 6.68
C VAL A 148 -10.58 -17.71 7.53
N HIS A 149 -10.28 -16.51 8.02
CA HIS A 149 -9.08 -16.21 8.80
C HIS A 149 -9.27 -16.43 10.30
N GLY A 150 -10.47 -16.21 10.86
CA GLY A 150 -10.74 -16.44 12.29
C GLY A 150 -10.61 -17.89 12.75
N ARG A 151 -10.47 -18.85 11.83
CA ARG A 151 -10.31 -20.30 12.09
C ARG A 151 -8.95 -20.85 11.62
N LEU A 152 -7.95 -20.00 11.44
CA LEU A 152 -6.58 -20.43 11.08
C LEU A 152 -5.78 -20.94 12.30
N PRO A 153 -4.84 -21.88 12.09
CA PRO A 153 -4.03 -22.47 13.15
C PRO A 153 -2.87 -21.55 13.57
N TYR A 154 -3.17 -20.37 14.09
CA TYR A 154 -2.19 -19.35 14.49
C TYR A 154 -1.21 -19.82 15.57
N GLU A 155 -1.48 -20.93 16.27
CA GLU A 155 -0.57 -21.56 17.22
C GLU A 155 0.67 -22.18 16.56
N THR A 156 0.65 -22.38 15.23
CA THR A 156 1.82 -22.82 14.45
C THR A 156 2.84 -21.69 14.26
N LEU A 157 2.39 -20.44 14.15
CA LEU A 157 3.25 -19.25 14.12
C LEU A 157 4.01 -19.12 15.45
N LYS A 158 5.29 -18.75 15.34
CA LYS A 158 6.21 -18.51 16.48
C LYS A 158 6.92 -17.18 16.28
N PRO A 159 7.32 -16.49 17.38
CA PRO A 159 8.17 -15.32 17.27
C PRO A 159 9.47 -15.62 16.51
N ASP A 160 9.87 -14.71 15.62
CA ASP A 160 11.17 -14.76 14.94
C ASP A 160 12.05 -13.57 15.36
N PRO A 161 12.89 -13.74 16.40
CA PRO A 161 13.82 -12.69 16.83
C PRO A 161 14.88 -12.33 15.78
N VAL A 162 15.19 -13.22 14.84
CA VAL A 162 16.21 -12.97 13.80
C VAL A 162 15.62 -12.03 12.76
N LEU A 163 14.44 -12.34 12.23
CA LEU A 163 13.71 -11.46 11.32
C LEU A 163 13.36 -10.13 12.00
N ARG A 164 12.95 -10.16 13.28
CA ARG A 164 12.70 -8.94 14.06
C ARG A 164 13.91 -8.02 14.09
N ASN A 165 15.08 -8.54 14.47
CA ASN A 165 16.30 -7.74 14.56
C ASN A 165 16.75 -7.23 13.18
N LEU A 166 16.55 -8.03 12.11
CA LEU A 166 16.79 -7.61 10.74
C LEU A 166 15.90 -6.40 10.37
N LEU A 167 14.59 -6.49 10.58
CA LEU A 167 13.64 -5.43 10.25
C LEU A 167 13.87 -4.15 11.06
N LEU A 168 14.23 -4.27 12.36
CA LEU A 168 14.61 -3.13 13.18
C LEU A 168 15.92 -2.47 12.74
N SER A 169 16.84 -3.22 12.09
CA SER A 169 18.11 -2.68 11.61
C SER A 169 18.00 -1.89 10.29
N LEU A 170 16.87 -1.99 9.58
CA LEU A 170 16.62 -1.26 8.33
C LEU A 170 16.20 0.19 8.66
N PRO A 171 16.89 1.23 8.17
CA PRO A 171 16.54 2.63 8.45
C PRO A 171 15.30 3.12 7.69
N GLN A 172 14.92 2.46 6.59
CA GLN A 172 13.78 2.85 5.75
C GLN A 172 12.44 2.65 6.47
N ARG A 173 11.43 3.37 6.01
CA ARG A 173 10.04 3.16 6.41
C ARG A 173 9.56 1.77 5.99
N LYS A 174 8.78 1.08 6.82
CA LYS A 174 8.34 -0.30 6.58
C LYS A 174 6.82 -0.38 6.70
N ILE A 175 6.14 -0.90 5.67
CA ILE A 175 4.67 -0.98 5.60
C ILE A 175 4.26 -2.37 5.12
N ILE A 176 3.23 -2.94 5.75
CA ILE A 176 2.57 -4.18 5.28
C ILE A 176 1.58 -3.83 4.17
N PHE A 177 1.53 -4.67 3.14
CA PHE A 177 0.52 -4.64 2.09
C PHE A 177 0.03 -6.05 1.78
N THR A 178 -1.06 -6.46 2.44
CA THR A 178 -1.69 -7.78 2.28
C THR A 178 -3.08 -7.66 1.63
N ASN A 179 -3.53 -8.74 0.99
CA ASN A 179 -4.91 -8.91 0.53
C ASN A 179 -5.86 -9.35 1.66
N ALA A 180 -5.34 -9.73 2.83
CA ALA A 180 -6.14 -10.15 3.98
C ALA A 180 -6.73 -8.96 4.76
N ASP A 181 -7.62 -9.27 5.70
CA ASP A 181 -8.20 -8.30 6.63
C ASP A 181 -7.25 -7.90 7.75
N LYS A 182 -7.61 -6.80 8.44
CA LYS A 182 -6.83 -6.22 9.52
C LYS A 182 -6.73 -7.12 10.75
N ALA A 183 -7.75 -7.92 11.07
CA ALA A 183 -7.70 -8.83 12.22
C ALA A 183 -6.74 -9.99 11.96
N HIS A 184 -6.73 -10.55 10.75
CA HIS A 184 -5.72 -11.52 10.33
C HIS A 184 -4.31 -10.93 10.44
N ALA A 185 -4.07 -9.77 9.83
CA ALA A 185 -2.75 -9.13 9.84
C ALA A 185 -2.24 -8.80 11.25
N SER A 186 -3.13 -8.31 12.12
CA SER A 186 -2.80 -7.99 13.51
C SER A 186 -2.41 -9.24 14.31
N GLU A 187 -3.15 -10.35 14.15
CA GLU A 187 -2.85 -11.59 14.88
C GLU A 187 -1.59 -12.27 14.33
N VAL A 188 -1.35 -12.26 13.01
CA VAL A 188 -0.10 -12.77 12.42
C VAL A 188 1.10 -12.02 13.00
N LEU A 189 1.16 -10.69 12.84
CA LEU A 189 2.29 -9.86 13.28
C LEU A 189 2.62 -10.03 14.76
N LYS A 190 1.59 -10.11 15.60
CA LYS A 190 1.71 -10.38 17.04
C LYS A 190 2.28 -11.76 17.33
N ARG A 191 1.83 -12.81 16.62
CA ARG A 191 2.31 -14.19 16.80
C ARG A 191 3.77 -14.37 16.37
N ILE A 192 4.20 -13.66 15.32
CA ILE A 192 5.60 -13.69 14.84
C ILE A 192 6.49 -12.62 15.50
N GLY A 193 5.93 -11.76 16.37
CA GLY A 193 6.68 -10.80 17.18
C GLY A 193 7.20 -9.58 16.41
N LEU A 194 6.45 -9.13 15.39
CA LEU A 194 6.82 -8.02 14.49
C LEU A 194 5.84 -6.82 14.55
N GLU A 195 4.95 -6.79 15.54
CA GLU A 195 3.89 -5.79 15.72
C GLU A 195 4.37 -4.33 15.80
N ASP A 196 5.63 -4.09 16.19
CA ASP A 196 6.27 -2.76 16.25
C ASP A 196 7.34 -2.53 15.16
N CYS A 197 7.48 -3.45 14.18
CA CYS A 197 8.45 -3.32 13.08
C CYS A 197 7.95 -2.48 11.88
N PHE A 198 6.65 -2.19 11.81
CA PHE A 198 5.99 -1.56 10.66
C PHE A 198 5.25 -0.29 11.09
N GLU A 199 5.31 0.76 10.26
CA GLU A 199 4.60 2.03 10.48
C GLU A 199 3.09 1.89 10.24
N GLY A 200 2.70 1.03 9.30
CA GLY A 200 1.31 0.87 8.91
C GLY A 200 1.03 -0.44 8.18
N ILE A 201 -0.26 -0.73 8.05
CA ILE A 201 -0.80 -1.91 7.37
C ILE A 201 -1.83 -1.43 6.34
N ILE A 202 -1.58 -1.73 5.08
CA ILE A 202 -2.54 -1.62 3.98
C ILE A 202 -3.14 -3.02 3.81
N CYS A 203 -4.42 -3.14 4.13
CA CYS A 203 -5.18 -4.39 4.17
C CYS A 203 -6.50 -4.23 3.41
N PHE A 204 -7.32 -5.28 3.37
CA PHE A 204 -8.63 -5.29 2.71
C PHE A 204 -9.45 -4.03 3.01
N GLU A 205 -9.63 -3.69 4.29
CA GLU A 205 -10.44 -2.55 4.76
C GLU A 205 -9.83 -1.19 4.42
N THR A 206 -8.51 -1.15 4.17
CA THR A 206 -7.81 0.08 3.76
C THR A 206 -8.03 0.36 2.27
N LEU A 207 -8.08 -0.68 1.44
CA LEU A 207 -8.39 -0.58 0.01
C LEU A 207 -9.88 -0.53 -0.29
N ASN A 208 -10.72 -1.10 0.59
CA ASN A 208 -12.15 -1.28 0.41
C ASN A 208 -12.91 -0.68 1.61
N PRO A 209 -12.83 0.65 1.84
CA PRO A 209 -13.53 1.28 2.95
C PRO A 209 -15.06 1.15 2.77
N PRO A 210 -15.84 0.97 3.86
CA PRO A 210 -17.29 0.93 3.78
C PRO A 210 -17.88 2.17 3.10
N LEU A 211 -19.00 2.00 2.37
CA LEU A 211 -19.61 3.03 1.52
C LEU A 211 -20.01 4.33 2.28
N GLU A 212 -20.25 4.25 3.59
CA GLU A 212 -20.53 5.43 4.42
C GLU A 212 -19.28 6.26 4.77
N THR A 213 -18.09 5.66 4.70
CA THR A 213 -16.80 6.35 4.90
C THR A 213 -16.36 7.12 3.66
N ALA A 214 -16.63 6.58 2.47
CA ALA A 214 -16.23 7.20 1.19
C ALA A 214 -16.87 8.58 0.96
N LYS A 215 -18.13 8.77 1.39
CA LYS A 215 -18.88 10.03 1.26
C LYS A 215 -18.25 11.22 2.00
N ASN A 216 -17.29 10.99 2.90
CA ASN A 216 -16.62 12.04 3.66
C ASN A 216 -15.28 12.50 3.05
N MET A 217 -14.86 11.94 1.91
CA MET A 217 -13.66 12.38 1.17
C MET A 217 -13.99 13.18 -0.10
N ASP A 218 -15.13 12.94 -0.74
CA ASP A 218 -15.60 13.69 -1.91
C ASP A 218 -16.51 14.86 -1.49
N GLY A 219 -15.88 15.97 -1.07
CA GLY A 219 -16.56 17.06 -0.35
C GLY A 219 -16.19 18.49 -0.77
N LEU A 220 -15.87 18.74 -2.03
CA LEU A 220 -15.72 20.09 -2.61
C LEU A 220 -16.41 20.19 -3.99
N ASP A 221 -17.29 21.19 -4.12
CA ASP A 221 -17.89 21.77 -5.33
C ASP A 221 -18.68 20.81 -6.27
N ASN A 222 -20.01 20.90 -6.41
CA ASN A 222 -20.72 22.11 -6.86
C ASN A 222 -22.25 22.05 -6.65
N ASP A 223 -22.84 23.20 -6.33
CA ASP A 223 -24.27 23.48 -6.49
C ASP A 223 -24.65 23.64 -7.98
N ALA A 224 -25.66 22.90 -8.46
CA ALA A 224 -26.40 23.25 -9.68
C ALA A 224 -27.85 22.73 -9.64
N VAL A 225 -28.78 23.65 -9.36
CA VAL A 225 -30.23 23.45 -9.48
C VAL A 225 -30.65 23.42 -10.96
N ILE A 226 -31.70 22.68 -11.35
CA ILE A 226 -32.85 23.15 -12.19
C ILE A 226 -33.87 22.01 -12.45
N ALA A 227 -35.09 22.26 -11.97
CA ALA A 227 -36.44 21.94 -12.47
C ALA A 227 -36.88 20.53 -12.95
N ALA A 228 -38.10 20.17 -12.53
CA ALA A 228 -38.88 19.01 -12.94
C ALA A 228 -39.65 19.21 -14.26
N GLY A 229 -40.12 18.11 -14.87
CA GLY A 229 -41.08 18.11 -15.97
C GLY A 229 -41.55 16.70 -16.36
N GLU A 230 -42.81 16.38 -16.03
CA GLU A 230 -43.58 15.18 -16.44
C GLU A 230 -45.07 15.59 -16.48
N PRO A 231 -45.99 14.83 -17.10
CA PRO A 231 -45.85 13.80 -18.16
C PRO A 231 -46.84 14.09 -19.34
N GLU A 232 -47.11 13.10 -20.21
CA GLU A 232 -48.41 12.73 -20.86
C GLU A 232 -48.19 11.81 -22.11
N PRO A 233 -49.19 11.05 -22.64
CA PRO A 233 -49.00 9.62 -22.95
C PRO A 233 -49.50 9.14 -24.33
N CYS A 234 -49.29 7.86 -24.66
CA CYS A 234 -50.12 7.12 -25.65
C CYS A 234 -50.07 5.57 -25.56
N GLU A 235 -51.17 5.00 -25.07
CA GLU A 235 -51.94 3.81 -25.48
C GLU A 235 -51.32 2.56 -26.19
N PHE A 236 -51.48 1.41 -25.50
CA PHE A 236 -52.21 0.18 -25.93
C PHE A 236 -51.87 -0.58 -27.24
N ASP A 237 -51.39 -1.82 -27.11
CA ASP A 237 -52.18 -3.04 -27.45
C ASP A 237 -51.56 -4.30 -26.81
N GLY A 238 -52.33 -5.38 -26.65
CA GLY A 238 -51.90 -6.61 -25.99
C GLY A 238 -52.09 -7.89 -26.82
N THR A 239 -51.24 -8.89 -26.60
CA THR A 239 -51.56 -10.30 -26.86
C THR A 239 -50.65 -11.22 -26.04
N ALA A 240 -51.19 -12.32 -25.55
CA ALA A 240 -50.45 -13.28 -24.72
C ALA A 240 -49.80 -14.39 -25.56
N ALA A 241 -48.50 -14.62 -25.38
CA ALA A 241 -47.83 -15.84 -25.83
C ALA A 241 -46.68 -16.22 -24.88
N THR A 242 -46.56 -17.52 -24.62
CA THR A 242 -45.55 -18.12 -23.72
C THR A 242 -44.12 -17.93 -24.22
N GLY A 243 -43.24 -17.36 -23.40
CA GLY A 243 -41.82 -17.21 -23.72
C GLY A 243 -40.97 -16.80 -22.53
N ARG A 244 -39.72 -17.30 -22.49
CA ARG A 244 -38.68 -17.07 -21.48
C ARG A 244 -38.68 -15.63 -20.91
N LYS A 245 -38.70 -15.49 -19.58
CA LYS A 245 -38.54 -14.20 -18.88
C LYS A 245 -37.11 -13.65 -19.07
N LYS A 246 -36.89 -12.98 -20.20
CA LYS A 246 -35.74 -12.11 -20.44
C LYS A 246 -35.94 -10.86 -19.59
N ILE A 247 -35.34 -10.81 -18.41
CA ILE A 247 -35.33 -9.59 -17.61
C ILE A 247 -34.44 -8.58 -18.32
N LEU A 248 -35.07 -7.51 -18.80
CA LEU A 248 -34.41 -6.31 -19.29
C LEU A 248 -35.07 -5.12 -18.59
N ASP A 249 -34.56 -4.79 -17.41
CA ASP A 249 -34.81 -3.51 -16.72
C ASP A 249 -33.41 -2.95 -16.41
N ASN A 250 -32.98 -1.87 -17.08
CA ASN A 250 -33.28 -0.48 -16.76
C ASN A 250 -32.95 -0.07 -15.31
N GLY A 251 -31.82 0.64 -15.17
CA GLY A 251 -31.91 1.97 -14.57
C GLY A 251 -31.81 2.09 -13.05
N THR A 252 -31.32 1.09 -12.30
CA THR A 252 -30.76 1.35 -10.95
C THR A 252 -29.66 0.35 -10.60
N SER A 253 -28.61 0.29 -11.43
CA SER A 253 -27.40 -0.44 -11.07
C SER A 253 -26.71 0.27 -9.91
N SER A 254 -27.02 -0.15 -8.68
CA SER A 254 -26.17 0.09 -7.52
C SER A 254 -24.80 -0.48 -7.87
N SER A 255 -23.84 0.40 -8.17
CA SER A 255 -22.50 0.02 -8.56
C SER A 255 -21.76 -0.53 -7.36
N LYS A 256 -22.02 -1.80 -7.01
CA LYS A 256 -21.26 -2.53 -6.01
C LYS A 256 -19.79 -2.47 -6.43
N SER A 257 -19.01 -1.74 -5.66
CA SER A 257 -17.59 -1.52 -5.93
C SER A 257 -16.89 -2.87 -5.97
N ARG A 258 -16.24 -3.16 -7.11
CA ARG A 258 -15.36 -4.31 -7.26
C ARG A 258 -14.31 -4.27 -6.15
N ILE A 259 -14.09 -5.40 -5.47
CA ILE A 259 -13.02 -5.51 -4.47
C ILE A 259 -11.68 -5.18 -5.13
N LEU A 260 -10.98 -4.20 -4.55
CA LEU A 260 -9.65 -3.77 -4.93
C LEU A 260 -8.62 -4.57 -4.12
N CYS A 261 -7.81 -5.37 -4.81
CA CYS A 261 -6.78 -6.22 -4.21
C CYS A 261 -5.67 -6.56 -5.21
N LYS A 262 -4.50 -6.98 -4.71
CA LYS A 262 -3.41 -7.51 -5.55
C LYS A 262 -3.92 -8.75 -6.33
N PRO A 263 -3.52 -8.96 -7.60
CA PRO A 263 -2.47 -8.27 -8.33
C PRO A 263 -2.97 -7.10 -9.21
N SER A 264 -4.13 -6.48 -8.94
CA SER A 264 -4.57 -5.37 -9.81
C SER A 264 -3.61 -4.18 -9.70
N LEU A 265 -3.28 -3.53 -10.83
CA LEU A 265 -2.37 -2.39 -10.84
C LEU A 265 -2.93 -1.23 -10.00
N GLU A 266 -4.24 -1.06 -10.07
CA GLU A 266 -5.02 -0.09 -9.31
C GLU A 266 -4.87 -0.29 -7.79
N ALA A 267 -4.70 -1.52 -7.31
CA ALA A 267 -4.47 -1.81 -5.89
C ALA A 267 -3.05 -1.41 -5.46
N ILE A 268 -2.05 -1.61 -6.33
CA ILE A 268 -0.67 -1.15 -6.09
C ILE A 268 -0.63 0.38 -6.06
N GLU A 269 -1.26 1.03 -7.05
CA GLU A 269 -1.36 2.49 -7.11
C GLU A 269 -2.11 3.08 -5.91
N ALA A 270 -3.19 2.42 -5.46
CA ALA A 270 -3.91 2.83 -4.25
C ALA A 270 -3.00 2.73 -3.02
N ALA A 271 -2.24 1.64 -2.87
CA ALA A 271 -1.29 1.49 -1.77
C ALA A 271 -0.21 2.59 -1.76
N ILE A 272 0.35 2.91 -2.94
CA ILE A 272 1.31 4.02 -3.14
C ILE A 272 0.70 5.36 -2.68
N LYS A 273 -0.55 5.65 -3.10
CA LYS A 273 -1.27 6.90 -2.77
C LYS A 273 -1.60 6.97 -1.27
N ILE A 274 -2.18 5.91 -0.71
CA ILE A 274 -2.60 5.81 0.70
C ILE A 274 -1.43 6.04 1.66
N ALA A 275 -0.25 5.49 1.34
CA ALA A 275 0.93 5.61 2.18
C ALA A 275 1.86 6.76 1.77
N ASN A 276 1.54 7.56 0.75
CA ASN A 276 2.40 8.63 0.22
C ASN A 276 3.83 8.15 -0.09
N MET A 277 3.96 7.14 -0.95
CA MET A 277 5.24 6.57 -1.41
C MET A 277 5.70 7.23 -2.72
N ASP A 278 7.02 7.45 -2.89
CA ASP A 278 7.62 7.57 -4.23
C ASP A 278 7.88 6.15 -4.77
N PRO A 279 7.26 5.74 -5.89
CA PRO A 279 7.46 4.40 -6.44
C PRO A 279 8.93 4.08 -6.74
N ASN A 280 9.68 5.06 -7.25
CA ASN A 280 11.08 4.88 -7.68
C ASN A 280 12.03 4.68 -6.49
N LYS A 281 11.59 5.04 -5.28
CA LYS A 281 12.31 4.88 -4.01
C LYS A 281 11.66 3.86 -3.07
N THR A 282 10.82 2.98 -3.62
CA THR A 282 10.10 1.95 -2.85
C THR A 282 10.44 0.56 -3.36
N ILE A 283 10.86 -0.33 -2.44
CA ILE A 283 11.02 -1.76 -2.74
C ILE A 283 9.78 -2.53 -2.29
N PHE A 284 9.26 -3.40 -3.14
CA PHE A 284 8.13 -4.28 -2.86
C PHE A 284 8.56 -5.77 -2.79
N PHE A 285 8.30 -6.40 -1.65
CA PHE A 285 8.59 -7.81 -1.36
C PHE A 285 7.30 -8.61 -1.35
N ASP A 286 7.19 -9.66 -2.18
CA ASP A 286 5.97 -10.47 -2.31
C ASP A 286 6.33 -11.88 -2.86
N ASP A 287 5.59 -12.92 -2.47
CA ASP A 287 5.79 -14.30 -2.95
C ASP A 287 5.12 -14.56 -4.32
N SER A 288 4.11 -13.76 -4.67
CA SER A 288 3.30 -13.93 -5.86
C SER A 288 3.92 -13.20 -7.04
N ALA A 289 4.42 -13.98 -8.01
CA ALA A 289 4.94 -13.46 -9.27
C ALA A 289 3.97 -12.51 -10.01
N ARG A 290 2.66 -12.63 -9.80
CA ARG A 290 1.66 -11.70 -10.36
C ARG A 290 1.64 -10.36 -9.64
N ASN A 291 1.78 -10.37 -8.32
CA ASN A 291 1.85 -9.15 -7.52
C ASN A 291 3.14 -8.39 -7.86
N ILE A 292 4.27 -9.11 -7.97
CA ILE A 292 5.58 -8.59 -8.41
C ILE A 292 5.50 -7.93 -9.79
N ALA A 293 4.87 -8.59 -10.77
CA ALA A 293 4.70 -8.02 -12.11
C ALA A 293 3.91 -6.69 -12.08
N SER A 294 2.84 -6.60 -11.28
CA SER A 294 2.06 -5.37 -11.11
C SER A 294 2.78 -4.29 -10.30
N GLY A 295 3.57 -4.69 -9.30
CA GLY A 295 4.48 -3.80 -8.58
C GLY A 295 5.48 -3.13 -9.53
N LYS A 296 6.08 -3.92 -10.43
CA LYS A 296 7.01 -3.40 -11.42
C LYS A 296 6.33 -2.48 -12.44
N ALA A 297 5.10 -2.81 -12.84
CA ALA A 297 4.29 -1.94 -13.71
C ALA A 297 3.92 -0.60 -13.05
N ALA A 298 3.77 -0.57 -11.72
CA ALA A 298 3.57 0.66 -10.94
C ALA A 298 4.86 1.48 -10.70
N GLY A 299 6.01 1.04 -11.22
CA GLY A 299 7.29 1.71 -11.07
C GLY A 299 8.07 1.35 -9.80
N LEU A 300 7.63 0.35 -9.03
CA LEU A 300 8.33 -0.13 -7.85
C LEU A 300 9.60 -0.92 -8.23
N HIS A 301 10.61 -0.89 -7.37
CA HIS A 301 11.65 -1.91 -7.34
C HIS A 301 11.08 -3.16 -6.68
N THR A 302 11.34 -4.37 -7.18
CA THR A 302 10.58 -5.56 -6.75
C THR A 302 11.44 -6.78 -6.44
N VAL A 303 11.00 -7.56 -5.45
CA VAL A 303 11.74 -8.69 -4.90
C VAL A 303 10.81 -9.89 -4.72
N ILE A 304 11.03 -10.95 -5.51
CA ILE A 304 10.30 -12.21 -5.35
C ILE A 304 10.82 -12.95 -4.11
N VAL A 305 9.92 -13.35 -3.21
CA VAL A 305 10.25 -14.07 -1.97
C VAL A 305 9.90 -15.56 -2.09
N GLY A 306 10.60 -16.43 -1.35
CA GLY A 306 10.46 -17.89 -1.41
C GLY A 306 11.27 -18.59 -2.52
N SER A 307 11.94 -17.83 -3.41
CA SER A 307 12.68 -18.38 -4.55
C SER A 307 13.90 -17.52 -4.93
N SER A 308 15.02 -18.17 -5.26
CA SER A 308 16.17 -17.51 -5.94
C SER A 308 15.97 -17.34 -7.45
N VAL A 309 14.91 -17.92 -8.03
CA VAL A 309 14.63 -17.84 -9.47
C VAL A 309 13.81 -16.59 -9.74
N LEU A 310 14.36 -15.67 -10.53
CA LEU A 310 13.65 -14.45 -10.94
C LEU A 310 12.43 -14.79 -11.80
N VAL A 311 11.38 -14.00 -11.61
CA VAL A 311 10.13 -14.03 -12.38
C VAL A 311 9.99 -12.73 -13.18
N PRO A 312 9.20 -12.68 -14.26
CA PRO A 312 8.99 -11.44 -15.01
C PRO A 312 8.52 -10.30 -14.08
N GLY A 313 9.29 -9.21 -14.06
CA GLY A 313 9.08 -8.06 -13.18
C GLY A 313 10.09 -7.96 -12.04
N ALA A 314 10.54 -9.08 -11.47
CA ALA A 314 11.42 -9.13 -10.31
C ALA A 314 12.83 -8.57 -10.59
N ASP A 315 13.30 -7.65 -9.76
CA ASP A 315 14.67 -7.14 -9.79
C ASP A 315 15.63 -8.04 -8.98
N HIS A 316 15.15 -8.59 -7.85
CA HIS A 316 15.89 -9.55 -7.03
C HIS A 316 15.00 -10.75 -6.63
N GLY A 317 15.63 -11.84 -6.18
CA GLY A 317 14.94 -13.02 -5.65
C GLY A 317 15.57 -13.51 -4.34
N LEU A 318 14.73 -13.78 -3.34
CA LEU A 318 15.11 -14.20 -1.99
C LEU A 318 14.51 -15.56 -1.66
N ARG A 319 15.29 -16.48 -1.09
CA ARG A 319 14.76 -17.76 -0.56
C ARG A 319 13.93 -17.57 0.71
N SER A 320 14.33 -16.61 1.53
CA SER A 320 13.62 -16.15 2.71
C SER A 320 13.80 -14.65 2.82
N ILE A 321 12.81 -13.95 3.38
CA ILE A 321 12.90 -12.53 3.71
C ILE A 321 14.06 -12.23 4.68
N SER A 322 14.54 -13.22 5.44
CA SER A 322 15.74 -13.08 6.28
C SER A 322 17.04 -12.86 5.49
N ASN A 323 17.05 -13.12 4.17
CA ASN A 323 18.22 -12.97 3.30
C ASN A 323 18.32 -11.60 2.61
N ILE A 324 17.49 -10.58 2.97
CA ILE A 324 17.51 -9.24 2.31
C ILE A 324 18.93 -8.68 2.16
N LYS A 325 19.75 -8.79 3.21
CA LYS A 325 21.12 -8.23 3.23
C LYS A 325 22.08 -8.88 2.22
N GLU A 326 21.81 -10.10 1.78
CA GLU A 326 22.61 -10.78 0.75
C GLU A 326 22.29 -10.28 -0.67
N ALA A 327 21.05 -9.84 -0.91
CA ALA A 327 20.61 -9.37 -2.23
C ALA A 327 20.65 -7.84 -2.38
N ILE A 328 20.45 -7.10 -1.28
CA ILE A 328 20.25 -5.64 -1.27
C ILE A 328 20.98 -5.04 -0.06
N ALA A 329 22.30 -5.19 -0.03
CA ALA A 329 23.16 -4.63 1.03
C ALA A 329 23.07 -3.09 1.14
N GLU A 330 22.83 -2.42 0.00
CA GLU A 330 22.62 -0.97 -0.14
C GLU A 330 21.48 -0.40 0.72
N LEU A 331 20.62 -1.24 1.32
CA LEU A 331 19.64 -0.79 2.32
C LEU A 331 20.25 -0.35 3.67
N TRP A 332 21.51 -0.72 3.94
CA TRP A 332 22.25 -0.30 5.14
C TRP A 332 23.34 0.74 4.85
N GLU A 333 23.42 1.24 3.61
CA GLU A 333 24.46 2.16 3.15
C GLU A 333 23.81 3.53 2.84
N ASP A 334 24.42 4.62 3.31
CA ASP A 334 24.10 5.98 2.84
C ASP A 334 24.82 6.22 1.50
N GLU A 335 24.22 6.95 0.55
CA GLU A 335 24.83 7.24 -0.78
C GLU A 335 26.16 8.04 -0.69
N GLY A 336 26.54 8.49 0.51
CA GLY A 336 27.81 9.17 0.80
C GLY A 336 29.05 8.26 0.90
N GLU A 337 28.89 6.93 1.04
CA GLU A 337 30.03 5.98 1.14
C GLU A 337 30.40 5.29 -0.19
N GLN A 338 30.25 5.98 -1.34
CA GLN A 338 30.94 5.57 -2.56
C GLN A 338 32.45 5.77 -2.42
N THR A 339 33.12 4.75 -1.88
CA THR A 339 34.58 4.70 -1.77
C THR A 339 35.23 4.92 -3.14
N GLU A 340 35.97 6.03 -3.28
CA GLU A 340 36.87 6.24 -4.41
C GLU A 340 37.81 5.04 -4.52
N GLN A 341 37.70 4.26 -5.59
CA GLN A 341 38.63 3.17 -5.86
C GLN A 341 40.00 3.76 -6.20
N VAL A 342 40.86 3.86 -5.19
CA VAL A 342 42.26 4.26 -5.34
C VAL A 342 42.97 3.25 -6.25
N ILE A 343 43.08 3.59 -7.54
CA ILE A 343 43.87 2.84 -8.51
C ILE A 343 45.34 2.88 -8.03
N PRO A 344 45.99 1.74 -7.73
CA PRO A 344 47.40 1.75 -7.38
C PRO A 344 48.21 2.16 -8.61
N SER A 345 48.95 3.26 -8.50
CA SER A 345 49.90 3.68 -9.52
C SER A 345 50.97 2.59 -9.69
N THR A 346 50.99 1.94 -10.85
CA THR A 346 52.02 0.96 -11.19
C THR A 346 53.37 1.64 -11.34
N ALA A 347 54.26 1.42 -10.37
CA ALA A 347 55.64 1.88 -10.44
C ALA A 347 56.36 1.24 -11.65
N VAL A 348 57.14 2.04 -12.37
CA VAL A 348 57.93 1.59 -13.52
C VAL A 348 59.25 0.99 -13.03
N GLU A 349 59.40 -0.33 -13.13
CA GLU A 349 60.70 -0.97 -12.89
C GLU A 349 61.69 -0.57 -13.98
N THR A 350 62.82 0.01 -13.58
CA THR A 350 63.92 0.36 -14.48
C THR A 350 64.99 -0.74 -14.39
N VAL A 351 65.11 -1.57 -15.42
CA VAL A 351 66.13 -2.61 -15.49
C VAL A 351 67.49 -1.99 -15.81
N VAL A 352 68.43 -2.09 -14.87
CA VAL A 352 69.85 -1.79 -15.10
C VAL A 352 70.54 -3.08 -15.51
N LEU A 353 71.03 -3.14 -16.76
CA LEU A 353 71.92 -4.21 -17.21
C LEU A 353 73.37 -3.86 -16.83
N ALA A 354 74.10 -4.87 -16.33
CA ALA A 354 75.50 -4.82 -15.95
C ALA A 354 76.39 -5.51 -17.00
#